data_AF-A0A7V3DHP2-F1
#
_entry.id   AF-A0A7V3DHP2-F1
#
_cell.length_a   1.000
_cell.length_b   1.000
_cell.length_c   1.000
_cell.angle_alpha   90.00
_cell.angle_beta   90.00
_cell.angle_gamma   90.00
#
_symmetry.space_group_name_H-M   'P 1'
#
loop_
_entity.id
_entity.type
_entity.pdbx_description
1 polymer ?
#
loop_
_entity_poly.entity_id
_entity_poly.type
_entity_poly.pdbx_seq_one_letter_code
_entity_poly.pdbx_strand_id
1 'polypeptide(L)'
;MEEMLQNFCKAVFYPVLSPIFTPIDNALRMLPDWASSVCGVGLFLTAMAWVGLFLNKDYVNRGRPYKSVWTDLRLWTVISMTPHVIVYFYFR
;
A
#
# COMPACT_ATOMS: atom_id res chain seq x y z
N MET A 1 15.14 21.77 -12.30
CA MET A 1 14.78 20.51 -13.00
C MET A 1 13.52 19.90 -12.42
N GLU A 2 13.41 19.78 -11.09
CA GLU A 2 12.21 19.28 -10.40
C GLU A 2 10.94 20.10 -10.69
N GLU A 3 11.02 21.43 -10.70
CA GLU A 3 9.84 22.28 -10.99
C GLU A 3 9.31 22.11 -12.43
N MET A 4 10.19 21.94 -13.42
CA MET A 4 9.78 21.68 -14.80
C MET A 4 9.11 20.31 -14.93
N LEU A 5 9.62 19.29 -14.24
CA LEU A 5 9.03 17.97 -14.21
C LEU A 5 7.64 18.01 -13.53
N GLN A 6 7.52 18.71 -12.40
CA GLN A 6 6.24 18.88 -11.71
C GLN A 6 5.21 19.61 -12.57
N ASN A 7 5.62 20.68 -13.26
CA ASN A 7 4.74 21.44 -14.14
C ASN A 7 4.30 20.62 -15.36
N PHE A 8 5.19 19.82 -15.94
CA PHE A 8 4.85 18.89 -17.01
C PHE A 8 3.89 17.80 -16.54
N CYS A 9 4.16 17.18 -15.39
CA CYS A 9 3.29 16.17 -14.82
C CYS A 9 1.90 16.72 -14.49
N LYS A 10 1.82 17.94 -13.95
CA LYS A 10 0.53 18.63 -13.74
C LYS A 10 -0.16 18.94 -15.05
N ALA A 11 0.52 19.44 -16.07
CA ALA A 11 -0.12 19.77 -17.34
C ALA A 11 -0.68 18.56 -18.09
N VAL A 12 0.00 17.41 -18.02
CA VAL A 12 -0.36 16.20 -18.79
C VAL A 12 -1.27 15.27 -18.01
N PHE A 13 -0.94 14.95 -16.76
CA PHE A 13 -1.67 13.94 -15.98
C PHE A 13 -2.86 14.52 -15.21
N TYR A 14 -2.78 15.76 -14.73
CA TYR A 14 -3.88 16.37 -13.99
C TYR A 14 -5.21 16.47 -14.75
N PRO A 15 -5.27 16.89 -16.04
CA PRO A 15 -6.56 16.97 -16.73
C PRO A 15 -7.22 15.61 -16.94
N VAL A 16 -6.41 14.53 -17.06
CA VAL A 16 -6.91 13.16 -17.23
C VAL A 16 -7.34 12.55 -15.89
N LEU A 17 -6.59 12.81 -14.83
CA LEU A 17 -6.85 12.25 -13.49
C LEU A 17 -7.90 13.07 -12.72
N SER A 18 -7.97 14.38 -12.90
CA SER A 18 -8.85 15.26 -12.14
C SER A 18 -10.33 14.86 -12.16
N PRO A 19 -10.98 14.45 -13.27
CA PRO A 19 -12.40 14.08 -13.23
C PRO A 19 -12.69 12.86 -12.35
N ILE A 20 -11.70 11.97 -12.16
CA ILE A 20 -11.84 10.76 -11.33
C ILE A 20 -11.44 11.06 -9.89
N PHE A 21 -10.32 11.76 -9.68
CA PHE A 21 -9.75 11.97 -8.35
C PHE A 21 -10.40 13.13 -7.58
N THR A 22 -10.90 14.18 -8.24
CA THR A 22 -11.56 15.31 -7.55
C THR A 22 -12.86 14.96 -6.79
N PRO A 23 -13.79 14.13 -7.31
CA PRO A 23 -14.95 13.72 -6.52
C PRO A 23 -14.56 12.82 -5.34
N ILE A 24 -13.53 11.98 -5.52
CA ILE A 24 -12.99 11.11 -4.47
C ILE A 24 -12.34 11.95 -3.36
N ASP A 25 -11.53 12.95 -3.72
CA ASP A 25 -10.92 13.89 -2.78
C ASP A 25 -11.97 14.68 -2.01
N ASN A 26 -13.03 15.16 -2.68
CA ASN A 26 -14.10 15.90 -2.00
C ASN A 26 -14.89 15.00 -1.04
N ALA A 27 -15.12 13.73 -1.38
CA ALA A 27 -15.74 12.77 -0.48
C ALA A 27 -14.83 12.43 0.70
N LEU A 28 -13.52 12.28 0.48
CA LEU A 28 -12.52 12.02 1.52
C LEU A 28 -12.32 13.21 2.46
N ARG A 29 -12.43 14.45 1.96
CA ARG A 29 -12.37 15.68 2.79
C ARG A 29 -13.51 15.81 3.80
N MET A 30 -14.62 15.08 3.61
CA MET A 30 -15.69 15.01 4.60
C MET A 30 -15.33 14.11 5.80
N LEU A 31 -14.31 13.27 5.66
CA LEU A 31 -13.80 12.43 6.74
C LEU A 31 -12.73 13.19 7.53
N PRO A 32 -12.70 13.05 8.86
CA PRO A 32 -11.67 13.67 9.68
C PRO A 32 -10.29 13.08 9.38
N ASP A 33 -9.22 13.88 9.44
CA ASP A 33 -7.85 13.49 9.02
C ASP A 33 -7.30 12.21 9.70
N TRP A 34 -7.79 11.89 10.90
CA TRP A 34 -7.44 10.64 11.57
C TRP A 34 -8.02 9.41 10.87
N ALA A 35 -9.19 9.52 10.24
CA ALA A 35 -9.87 8.43 9.56
C ALA A 35 -9.10 7.96 8.31
N SER A 36 -8.52 8.87 7.55
CA SER A 36 -7.66 8.56 6.38
C SER A 36 -6.48 7.66 6.77
N SER A 37 -5.97 7.89 7.97
CA SER A 37 -4.74 7.30 8.48
C SER A 37 -5.00 5.95 9.11
N VAL A 38 -6.11 5.84 9.84
CA VAL A 38 -6.65 4.58 10.33
C VAL A 38 -7.06 3.68 9.16
N CYS A 39 -7.66 4.23 8.10
CA CYS A 39 -7.99 3.47 6.89
C CYS A 39 -6.73 2.98 6.17
N GLY A 40 -5.71 3.82 6.01
CA GLY A 40 -4.45 3.42 5.37
C GLY A 40 -3.75 2.29 6.13
N VAL A 41 -3.60 2.43 7.45
CA VAL A 41 -3.01 1.40 8.30
C VAL A 41 -3.90 0.15 8.36
N GLY A 42 -5.22 0.33 8.44
CA GLY A 42 -6.20 -0.76 8.46
C GLY A 42 -6.14 -1.60 7.20
N LEU A 43 -6.20 -0.98 6.01
CA LEU A 43 -6.07 -1.65 4.73
C LEU A 43 -4.74 -2.41 4.63
N PHE A 44 -3.65 -1.78 5.08
CA PHE A 44 -2.35 -2.41 5.11
C PHE A 44 -2.32 -3.65 6.01
N LEU A 45 -2.79 -3.54 7.25
CA LEU A 45 -2.83 -4.65 8.20
C LEU A 45 -3.74 -5.78 7.73
N THR A 46 -4.91 -5.44 7.16
CA THR A 46 -5.82 -6.42 6.56
C THR A 46 -5.17 -7.13 5.38
N ALA A 47 -4.44 -6.41 4.52
CA ALA A 47 -3.69 -7.02 3.41
C ALA A 47 -2.59 -7.96 3.92
N MET A 48 -1.85 -7.57 4.97
CA MET A 48 -0.82 -8.44 5.57
C MET A 48 -1.42 -9.68 6.24
N ALA A 49 -2.53 -9.53 6.96
CA ALA A 49 -3.27 -10.65 7.54
C ALA A 49 -3.79 -11.60 6.45
N TRP A 50 -4.30 -11.06 5.35
CA TRP A 50 -4.72 -11.83 4.19
C TRP A 50 -3.56 -12.63 3.58
N VAL A 51 -2.42 -11.99 3.32
CA VAL A 51 -1.23 -12.64 2.74
C VAL A 51 -0.67 -13.72 3.67
N GLY A 52 -0.61 -13.46 4.98
CA GLY A 52 -0.06 -14.39 5.95
C GLY A 52 -0.97 -15.60 6.23
N LEU A 53 -2.28 -15.36 6.36
CA LEU A 53 -3.23 -16.35 6.89
C LEU A 53 -4.12 -17.00 5.81
N PHE A 54 -4.59 -16.22 4.83
CA PHE A 54 -5.61 -16.66 3.88
C PHE A 54 -5.05 -17.04 2.51
N LEU A 55 -3.95 -16.42 2.08
CA LEU A 55 -3.35 -16.70 0.78
C LEU A 55 -2.78 -18.12 0.74
N ASN A 56 -3.29 -18.96 -0.17
CA ASN A 56 -2.83 -20.33 -0.31
C ASN A 56 -1.31 -20.35 -0.64
N LYS A 57 -0.58 -21.18 0.11
CA LYS A 57 0.87 -21.36 0.00
C LYS A 57 1.32 -21.69 -1.42
N ASP A 58 0.49 -22.43 -2.16
CA ASP A 58 0.83 -22.96 -3.49
C ASP A 58 0.88 -21.88 -4.58
N TYR A 59 0.26 -20.72 -4.37
CA TYR A 59 0.38 -19.59 -5.30
C TYR A 59 1.73 -18.91 -5.23
N VAL A 60 2.34 -18.88 -4.05
CA VAL A 60 3.55 -18.08 -3.79
C VAL A 60 4.80 -18.94 -3.68
N ASN A 61 4.66 -20.15 -3.14
CA ASN A 61 5.78 -21.04 -2.86
C ASN A 61 5.91 -22.19 -3.88
N ARG A 62 5.31 -22.05 -5.07
CA ARG A 62 5.38 -23.06 -6.13
C ARG A 62 6.83 -23.17 -6.62
N GLY A 63 7.41 -24.37 -6.52
CA GLY A 63 8.80 -24.64 -6.91
C GLY A 63 9.83 -24.53 -5.79
N ARG A 64 9.42 -24.38 -4.52
CA ARG A 64 10.39 -24.35 -3.42
C ARG A 64 11.03 -25.73 -3.19
N PRO A 65 12.36 -25.83 -3.05
CA PRO A 65 13.05 -27.11 -2.88
C PRO A 65 12.82 -27.75 -1.50
N TYR A 66 12.55 -26.95 -0.46
CA TYR A 66 12.43 -27.45 0.92
C TYR A 66 11.21 -26.88 1.63
N LYS A 67 10.43 -27.72 2.31
CA LYS A 67 9.30 -27.27 3.12
C LYS A 67 9.76 -26.69 4.48
N SER A 68 10.43 -25.53 4.49
CA SER A 68 10.79 -24.77 5.71
C SER A 68 10.08 -23.40 5.87
N VAL A 69 9.87 -22.94 7.11
CA VAL A 69 9.30 -21.61 7.43
C VAL A 69 10.18 -20.48 6.88
N TRP A 70 11.50 -20.68 6.88
CA TRP A 70 12.50 -19.77 6.32
C TRP A 70 12.39 -19.56 4.80
N THR A 71 11.67 -20.46 4.11
CA THR A 71 11.44 -20.37 2.66
C THR A 71 10.01 -19.97 2.32
N ASP A 72 9.18 -19.63 3.31
CA ASP A 72 7.82 -19.17 3.07
C ASP A 72 7.83 -17.69 2.70
N LEU A 73 7.64 -17.40 1.42
CA LEU A 73 7.64 -16.03 0.92
C LEU A 73 6.56 -15.18 1.60
N ARG A 74 5.42 -15.78 1.99
CA ARG A 74 4.31 -15.04 2.60
C ARG A 74 4.69 -14.43 3.95
N LEU A 75 5.43 -15.20 4.76
CA LEU A 75 5.97 -14.71 6.04
C LEU A 75 6.94 -13.56 5.79
N TRP A 76 7.86 -13.74 4.85
CA TRP A 76 8.85 -12.73 4.51
C TRP A 76 8.25 -11.46 3.91
N THR A 77 7.17 -11.57 3.14
CA THR A 77 6.39 -10.42 2.65
C THR A 77 5.82 -9.63 3.82
N VAL A 78 5.23 -10.28 4.82
CA VAL A 78 4.71 -9.58 6.00
C VAL A 78 5.84 -8.93 6.78
N ILE A 79 6.96 -9.64 6.98
CA ILE A 79 8.12 -9.10 7.71
C ILE A 79 8.73 -7.90 6.98
N SER A 80 8.91 -7.95 5.65
CA SER A 80 9.52 -6.85 4.89
C SER A 80 8.61 -5.63 4.77
N MET A 81 7.30 -5.84 4.80
CA MET A 81 6.32 -4.77 4.73
C MET A 81 6.11 -4.10 6.10
N THR A 82 6.23 -4.84 7.22
CA THR A 82 6.03 -4.30 8.59
C THR A 82 6.79 -3.00 8.88
N PRO A 83 8.08 -2.83 8.51
CA PRO A 83 8.81 -1.57 8.68
C PRO A 83 8.12 -0.34 8.06
N HIS A 84 7.35 -0.50 6.98
CA HIS A 84 6.67 0.63 6.33
C HIS A 84 5.65 1.26 7.26
N VAL A 85 4.95 0.47 8.08
CA VAL A 85 4.00 0.97 9.06
C VAL A 85 4.71 1.70 10.19
N ILE A 86 5.86 1.17 10.64
CA ILE A 86 6.69 1.81 11.68
C ILE A 86 7.19 3.17 11.19
N VAL A 87 7.73 3.23 9.97
CA VAL A 87 8.19 4.46 9.31
C VAL A 87 7.01 5.43 9.12
N TYR A 88 5.84 4.94 8.69
CA TYR A 88 4.64 5.76 8.55
C TYR A 88 4.24 6.42 9.87
N PHE A 89 4.27 5.69 10.99
CA PHE A 89 4.01 6.27 12.31
C PHE A 89 5.12 7.18 12.82
N TYR A 90 6.37 6.96 12.39
CA TYR A 90 7.51 7.77 12.80
C TYR A 90 7.60 9.13 12.07
N PHE A 91 7.27 9.17 10.77
CA PHE A 91 7.33 10.39 9.94
C PHE A 91 5.99 11.11 9.78
N ARG A 92 4.96 10.64 10.47
CA ARG A 92 3.66 11.31 10.55
C ARG A 92 3.70 12.49 11.51
#